data_AF-A0A7W6HIH3-F1
#
_entry.id   AF-A0A7W6HIH3-F1
#
_cell.length_a   1.000
_cell.length_b   1.000
_cell.length_c   1.000
_cell.angle_alpha   90.00
_cell.angle_beta   90.00
_cell.angle_gamma   90.00
#
_symmetry.space_group_name_H-M   'P 1'
#
loop_
_entity.id
_entity.type
_entity.pdbx_description
1 polymer ?
#
loop_
_entity_poly.entity_id
_entity_poly.type
_entity_poly.pdbx_seq_one_letter_code
_entity_poly.pdbx_strand_id
1 'polypeptide(L)'
;MRHRYLILTTALLTTAFSAWDAAPLASARPAQAAELRTNAIQTRAIPENEALVMRIIFEDCLGYIRHDRMPFQGLATRQASPEAVKELRSPLLSRRGTVELLSARYVASWGVDSDRRFCMVQTIRDGDGPPAPRLLGVRPEGFIARVTGRAVKEKIPERYTGEEFSPLTVTGWHEPETGHDSGPERGVSFTIMPTDHNEDDSILEAGLLVMSGPLLPDIGEGAR
;
A
#
# COMPACT_ATOMS: atom_id res chain seq x y z
N MET A 1 -30.43 36.76 -57.18
CA MET A 1 -29.70 37.62 -58.14
C MET A 1 -29.59 39.01 -57.55
N ARG A 2 -28.39 39.63 -57.62
CA ARG A 2 -28.07 41.07 -57.83
C ARG A 2 -28.90 42.12 -57.07
N HIS A 3 -28.40 43.19 -56.45
CA HIS A 3 -27.15 43.97 -56.47
C HIS A 3 -27.29 45.03 -55.35
N ARG A 4 -26.30 45.22 -54.47
CA ARG A 4 -25.16 46.17 -54.51
C ARG A 4 -25.47 47.64 -54.12
N TYR A 5 -24.51 48.18 -53.35
CA TYR A 5 -24.10 49.59 -53.14
C TYR A 5 -24.97 50.42 -52.17
N LEU A 6 -24.46 51.37 -51.36
CA LEU A 6 -23.35 52.34 -51.53
C LEU A 6 -23.05 52.92 -50.10
N ILE A 7 -21.82 52.91 -49.56
CA ILE A 7 -20.75 53.96 -49.57
C ILE A 7 -20.80 55.02 -48.44
N LEU A 8 -19.68 55.03 -47.69
CA LEU A 8 -18.87 56.11 -47.07
C LEU A 8 -19.50 57.34 -46.37
N THR A 9 -18.94 57.67 -45.19
CA THR A 9 -18.05 58.86 -44.96
C THR A 9 -17.56 58.86 -43.49
N THR A 10 -16.28 58.62 -43.16
CA THR A 10 -15.07 59.50 -43.10
C THR A 10 -15.12 60.66 -42.08
N ALA A 11 -14.29 60.57 -41.03
CA ALA A 11 -13.45 61.65 -40.44
C ALA A 11 -12.63 61.03 -39.26
N LEU A 12 -11.35 60.69 -39.39
CA LEU A 12 -10.13 61.52 -39.28
C LEU A 12 -10.09 62.45 -38.05
N LEU A 13 -9.23 62.13 -37.07
CA LEU A 13 -8.23 63.08 -36.57
C LEU A 13 -7.11 62.40 -35.77
N THR A 14 -5.91 62.81 -36.15
CA THR A 14 -4.53 62.44 -35.79
C THR A 14 -3.99 63.19 -34.57
N THR A 15 -3.14 62.53 -33.79
CA THR A 15 -1.88 63.03 -33.14
C THR A 15 -1.17 61.79 -32.54
N ALA A 16 -0.02 61.29 -33.02
CA ALA A 16 1.35 61.82 -33.13
C ALA A 16 2.17 61.72 -31.82
N PHE A 17 3.43 61.26 -31.95
CA PHE A 17 4.58 61.33 -31.01
C PHE A 17 4.53 60.40 -29.76
N SER A 18 5.56 59.67 -29.31
CA SER A 18 7.00 59.53 -29.60
C SER A 18 7.49 58.19 -29.03
N ALA A 19 8.49 57.55 -29.65
CA ALA A 19 9.83 57.29 -29.12
C ALA A 19 9.98 56.24 -27.99
N TRP A 20 10.77 55.22 -28.33
CA TRP A 20 11.67 54.41 -27.51
C TRP A 20 11.44 54.33 -26.00
N ASP A 21 11.10 53.12 -25.54
CA ASP A 21 11.97 52.41 -24.60
C ASP A 21 11.78 50.89 -24.76
N ALA A 22 12.81 50.26 -25.32
CA ALA A 22 13.01 48.82 -25.22
C ALA A 22 13.45 48.52 -23.79
N ALA A 23 12.49 48.42 -22.87
CA ALA A 23 12.73 47.85 -21.55
C ALA A 23 12.81 46.32 -21.67
N PRO A 24 13.79 45.67 -21.04
CA PRO A 24 14.11 44.27 -21.27
C PRO A 24 12.94 43.39 -20.83
N LEU A 25 12.61 42.40 -21.68
CA LEU A 25 11.94 41.18 -21.27
C LEU A 25 12.75 40.60 -20.12
N ALA A 26 12.33 40.93 -18.90
CA ALA A 26 12.86 40.35 -17.69
C ALA A 26 12.66 38.84 -17.83
N SER A 27 13.78 38.15 -17.99
CA SER A 27 13.90 36.72 -17.86
C SER A 27 13.41 36.34 -16.46
N ALA A 28 12.12 36.03 -16.36
CA ALA A 28 11.61 35.28 -15.24
C ALA A 28 12.42 33.98 -15.18
N ARG A 29 13.31 33.90 -14.20
CA ARG A 29 14.26 32.81 -14.02
C ARG A 29 13.49 31.48 -14.03
N PRO A 30 13.85 30.50 -14.88
CA PRO A 30 13.27 29.15 -14.78
C PRO A 30 13.61 28.44 -13.45
N ALA A 31 14.43 29.05 -12.58
CA ALA A 31 14.75 28.53 -11.25
C ALA A 31 13.62 28.70 -10.22
N GLN A 32 12.76 29.74 -10.30
CA GLN A 32 11.70 29.94 -9.30
C GLN A 32 10.43 29.10 -9.55
N ALA A 33 10.21 28.67 -10.81
CA ALA A 33 9.19 27.67 -11.12
C ALA A 33 9.64 26.24 -10.74
N ALA A 34 10.94 26.02 -10.55
CA ALA A 34 11.48 24.75 -10.04
C ALA A 34 11.41 24.69 -8.51
N GLU A 35 11.64 25.80 -7.80
CA GLU A 35 11.57 25.86 -6.32
C GLU A 35 10.14 25.72 -5.76
N LEU A 36 9.11 26.12 -6.50
CA LEU A 36 7.71 25.92 -6.08
C LEU A 36 7.16 24.50 -6.34
N ARG A 37 7.89 23.67 -7.10
CA ARG A 37 7.60 22.24 -7.28
C ARG A 37 8.33 21.35 -6.27
N THR A 38 9.15 21.95 -5.41
CA THR A 38 9.66 21.34 -4.18
C THR A 38 8.70 21.56 -3.01
N ASN A 39 7.44 21.96 -3.27
CA ASN A 39 6.35 21.75 -2.33
C ASN A 39 5.98 20.28 -2.30
N ALA A 40 6.82 19.56 -1.56
CA ALA A 40 6.41 18.53 -0.63
C ALA A 40 5.34 17.59 -1.17
N ILE A 41 5.83 16.46 -1.69
CA ILE A 41 5.30 15.18 -1.26
C ILE A 41 5.42 15.18 0.27
N GLN A 42 4.50 15.83 0.98
CA GLN A 42 4.34 15.62 2.42
C GLN A 42 3.79 14.22 2.52
N THR A 43 4.70 13.26 2.58
CA THR A 43 4.44 11.90 2.99
C THR A 43 3.80 12.03 4.37
N ARG A 44 2.45 12.02 4.43
CA ARG A 44 1.71 12.23 5.67
C ARG A 44 2.34 11.37 6.75
N ALA A 45 2.70 11.99 7.89
CA ALA A 45 3.42 11.33 8.97
C ALA A 45 2.76 9.98 9.30
N ILE A 46 3.58 8.94 9.43
CA ILE A 46 3.08 7.60 9.78
C ILE A 46 2.77 7.62 11.28
N PRO A 47 1.51 7.42 11.72
CA PRO A 47 1.20 7.28 13.12
C PRO A 47 1.66 5.91 13.63
N GLU A 48 2.12 5.86 14.88
CA GLU A 48 2.40 4.61 15.59
C GLU A 48 1.09 3.84 15.80
N ASN A 49 1.01 2.62 15.25
CA ASN A 49 -0.20 1.82 15.21
C ASN A 49 0.10 0.31 15.29
N GLU A 50 1.02 -0.06 16.17
CA GLU A 50 1.45 -1.45 16.33
C GLU A 50 0.30 -2.40 16.69
N ALA A 51 -0.67 -1.96 17.50
CA ALA A 51 -1.83 -2.77 17.86
C ALA A 51 -2.64 -3.20 16.63
N LEU A 52 -2.79 -2.32 15.63
CA LEU A 52 -3.45 -2.65 14.37
C LEU A 52 -2.64 -3.66 13.57
N VAL A 53 -1.32 -3.49 13.47
CA VAL A 53 -0.44 -4.43 12.77
C VAL A 53 -0.50 -5.81 13.42
N MET A 54 -0.44 -5.88 14.75
CA MET A 54 -0.57 -7.13 15.51
C MET A 54 -1.92 -7.81 15.28
N ARG A 55 -3.03 -7.05 15.27
CA ARG A 55 -4.36 -7.57 14.97
C ARG A 55 -4.43 -8.15 13.55
N ILE A 56 -3.92 -7.42 12.56
CA ILE A 56 -3.91 -7.87 11.15
C ILE A 56 -3.19 -9.22 11.04
N ILE A 57 -2.05 -9.38 11.71
CA ILE A 57 -1.27 -10.62 11.67
C ILE A 57 -1.96 -11.75 12.43
N PHE A 58 -2.24 -11.55 13.73
CA PHE A 58 -2.57 -12.63 14.65
C PHE A 58 -4.06 -12.90 14.80
N GLU A 59 -4.93 -11.96 14.44
CA GLU A 59 -6.38 -12.15 14.50
C GLU A 59 -6.96 -12.36 13.11
N ASP A 60 -6.72 -11.42 12.20
CA ASP A 60 -7.31 -11.44 10.86
C ASP A 60 -6.66 -12.51 9.97
N CYS A 61 -5.37 -12.36 9.64
CA CYS A 61 -4.70 -13.31 8.75
C CYS A 61 -4.57 -14.70 9.39
N LEU A 62 -4.06 -14.81 10.62
CA LEU A 62 -3.93 -16.10 11.28
C LEU A 62 -5.29 -16.78 11.50
N GLY A 63 -6.33 -16.01 11.82
CA GLY A 63 -7.69 -16.50 11.94
C GLY A 63 -8.23 -17.08 10.64
N TYR A 64 -7.97 -16.42 9.51
CA TYR A 64 -8.33 -16.95 8.20
C TYR A 64 -7.56 -18.24 7.88
N ILE A 65 -6.25 -18.24 8.09
CA ILE A 65 -5.39 -19.38 7.74
C ILE A 65 -5.74 -20.63 8.54
N ARG A 66 -5.98 -20.51 9.86
CA ARG A 66 -6.23 -21.65 10.74
C ARG A 66 -7.69 -22.08 10.84
N HIS A 67 -8.62 -21.15 10.64
CA HIS A 67 -10.00 -21.35 11.05
C HIS A 67 -11.04 -20.91 10.00
N ASP A 68 -10.60 -20.53 8.79
CA ASP A 68 -11.47 -20.00 7.73
C ASP A 68 -12.34 -18.81 8.17
N ARG A 69 -11.87 -18.04 9.16
CA ARG A 69 -12.56 -16.84 9.57
C ARG A 69 -12.35 -15.75 8.53
N MET A 70 -13.42 -15.09 8.12
CA MET A 70 -13.34 -13.97 7.18
C MET A 70 -12.41 -12.89 7.77
N PRO A 71 -11.30 -12.54 7.10
CA PRO A 71 -10.35 -11.56 7.64
C PRO A 71 -10.86 -10.13 7.51
N PHE A 72 -10.28 -9.22 8.30
CA PHE A 72 -10.47 -7.76 8.24
C PHE A 72 -11.88 -7.29 8.60
N GLN A 73 -12.68 -8.14 9.26
CA GLN A 73 -14.01 -7.76 9.74
C GLN A 73 -13.91 -6.61 10.74
N GLY A 74 -14.70 -5.55 10.54
CA GLY A 74 -14.68 -4.37 11.39
C GLY A 74 -13.52 -3.40 11.14
N LEU A 75 -12.68 -3.65 10.13
CA LEU A 75 -11.79 -2.63 9.57
C LEU A 75 -12.50 -1.91 8.42
N ALA A 76 -12.14 -0.64 8.19
CA ALA A 76 -12.64 0.09 7.04
C ALA A 76 -12.13 -0.59 5.76
N THR A 77 -13.05 -1.13 4.96
CA THR A 77 -12.71 -1.78 3.70
C THR A 77 -13.60 -1.28 2.58
N ARG A 78 -13.07 -1.31 1.35
CA ARG A 78 -13.86 -1.17 0.13
C ARG A 78 -13.36 -2.14 -0.92
N GLN A 79 -14.19 -2.47 -1.89
CA GLN A 79 -13.75 -3.27 -3.02
C GLN A 79 -12.52 -2.63 -3.67
N ALA A 80 -11.52 -3.46 -3.99
CA ALA A 80 -10.28 -2.97 -4.59
C ALA A 80 -10.54 -2.35 -5.96
N SER A 81 -9.94 -1.18 -6.20
CA SER A 81 -10.00 -0.53 -7.50
C SER A 81 -9.32 -1.38 -8.58
N PRO A 82 -9.67 -1.21 -9.86
CA PRO A 82 -8.96 -1.83 -10.97
C PRO A 82 -7.45 -1.54 -10.95
N GLU A 83 -7.05 -0.35 -10.52
CA GLU A 83 -5.67 0.08 -10.37
C GLU A 83 -4.96 -0.73 -9.28
N ALA A 84 -5.58 -0.85 -8.11
CA ALA A 84 -5.08 -1.66 -7.00
C ALA A 84 -4.90 -3.13 -7.41
N VAL A 85 -5.88 -3.69 -8.13
CA VAL A 85 -5.81 -5.07 -8.63
C VAL A 85 -4.67 -5.27 -9.63
N LYS A 86 -4.38 -4.27 -10.49
CA LYS A 86 -3.24 -4.33 -11.42
C LYS A 86 -1.90 -4.35 -10.70
N GLU A 87 -1.77 -3.65 -9.57
CA GLU A 87 -0.51 -3.58 -8.81
C GLU A 87 -0.15 -4.88 -8.08
N LEU A 88 -1.13 -5.74 -7.79
CA LEU A 88 -0.89 -7.02 -7.13
C LEU A 88 -0.01 -7.98 -7.94
N ARG A 89 0.20 -7.73 -9.24
CA ARG A 89 1.09 -8.46 -10.20
C ARG A 89 0.94 -10.00 -10.24
N SER A 90 0.06 -10.60 -9.44
CA SER A 90 -0.18 -12.04 -9.35
C SER A 90 -1.63 -12.36 -9.72
N PRO A 91 -1.85 -13.15 -10.80
CA PRO A 91 -3.18 -13.64 -11.17
C PRO A 91 -3.86 -14.45 -10.05
N LEU A 92 -3.08 -15.02 -9.13
CA LEU A 92 -3.56 -15.87 -8.03
C LEU A 92 -4.28 -15.08 -6.94
N LEU A 93 -3.98 -13.78 -6.82
CA LEU A 93 -4.50 -12.90 -5.77
C LEU A 93 -5.87 -12.27 -6.10
N SER A 94 -6.48 -12.63 -7.25
CA SER A 94 -7.54 -11.84 -7.88
C SER A 94 -8.94 -12.47 -7.90
N ARG A 95 -9.18 -13.60 -7.23
CA ARG A 95 -10.42 -14.38 -7.47
C ARG A 95 -11.32 -14.72 -6.28
N ARG A 96 -10.96 -14.46 -5.02
CA ARG A 96 -11.86 -14.75 -3.87
C ARG A 96 -11.95 -13.68 -2.77
N GLY A 97 -10.97 -12.80 -2.62
CA GLY A 97 -11.07 -11.68 -1.68
C GLY A 97 -9.97 -10.67 -1.95
N THR A 98 -10.34 -9.48 -2.42
CA THR A 98 -9.40 -8.37 -2.59
C THR A 98 -10.11 -7.08 -2.26
N VAL A 99 -9.60 -6.38 -1.26
CA VAL A 99 -10.15 -5.12 -0.77
C VAL A 99 -9.03 -4.12 -0.62
N GLU A 100 -9.38 -2.85 -0.76
CA GLU A 100 -8.59 -1.80 -0.16
C GLU A 100 -8.94 -1.72 1.33
N LEU A 101 -7.91 -1.62 2.16
CA LEU A 101 -7.95 -1.75 3.60
C LEU A 101 -7.49 -0.42 4.22
N LEU A 102 -8.32 0.18 5.07
CA LEU A 102 -8.08 1.44 5.81
C LEU A 102 -7.95 2.70 4.91
N SER A 103 -7.28 2.61 3.77
CA SER A 103 -7.13 3.62 2.75
C SER A 103 -6.82 2.96 1.40
N ALA A 104 -6.80 3.75 0.32
CA ALA A 104 -6.46 3.24 -1.00
C ALA A 104 -5.01 2.76 -1.14
N ARG A 105 -4.15 3.07 -0.17
CA ARG A 105 -2.76 2.66 -0.15
C ARG A 105 -2.55 1.19 0.19
N TYR A 106 -3.44 0.58 0.97
CA TYR A 106 -3.25 -0.80 1.40
C TYR A 106 -4.24 -1.71 0.70
N VAL A 107 -3.71 -2.70 -0.02
CA VAL A 107 -4.53 -3.74 -0.62
C VAL A 107 -4.35 -5.01 0.19
N ALA A 108 -5.47 -5.51 0.69
CA ALA A 108 -5.54 -6.79 1.34
C ALA A 108 -6.13 -7.84 0.39
N SER A 109 -5.49 -9.00 0.31
CA SER A 109 -5.95 -10.13 -0.50
C SER A 109 -5.86 -11.43 0.27
N TRP A 110 -6.86 -12.29 0.12
CA TRP A 110 -6.88 -13.61 0.73
C TRP A 110 -7.57 -14.60 -0.19
N GLY A 111 -7.24 -15.87 -0.01
CA GLY A 111 -7.81 -16.92 -0.82
C GLY A 111 -7.12 -18.25 -0.64
N VAL A 112 -7.31 -19.10 -1.65
CA VAL A 112 -6.68 -20.40 -1.79
C VAL A 112 -5.92 -20.39 -3.11
N ASP A 113 -4.67 -20.81 -3.07
CA ASP A 113 -3.81 -21.05 -4.23
C ASP A 113 -3.23 -22.45 -4.13
N SER A 114 -3.46 -23.25 -5.17
CA SER A 114 -2.95 -24.61 -5.33
C SER A 114 -3.29 -25.50 -4.11
N ASP A 115 -2.37 -25.60 -3.16
CA ASP A 115 -2.40 -26.42 -1.96
C ASP A 115 -2.37 -25.59 -0.66
N ARG A 116 -2.55 -24.27 -0.73
CA ARG A 116 -2.38 -23.37 0.42
C ARG A 116 -3.46 -22.30 0.50
N ARG A 117 -3.77 -21.91 1.74
CA ARG A 117 -4.46 -20.65 2.03
C ARG A 117 -3.44 -19.53 2.13
N PHE A 118 -3.82 -18.34 1.68
CA PHE A 118 -2.98 -17.15 1.82
C PHE A 118 -3.80 -15.95 2.35
N CYS A 119 -3.11 -15.08 3.07
CA CYS A 119 -3.58 -13.75 3.48
C CYS A 119 -2.43 -12.77 3.30
N MET A 120 -2.68 -11.64 2.66
CA MET A 120 -1.66 -10.66 2.31
C MET A 120 -2.20 -9.25 2.52
N VAL A 121 -1.35 -8.36 3.02
CA VAL A 121 -1.55 -6.90 2.98
C VAL A 121 -0.32 -6.29 2.33
N GLN A 122 -0.54 -5.44 1.33
CA GLN A 122 0.52 -4.80 0.57
C GLN A 122 0.23 -3.30 0.41
N THR A 123 1.23 -2.48 0.67
CA THR A 123 1.28 -1.08 0.26
C THR A 123 1.42 -1.01 -1.26
N ILE A 124 0.43 -0.42 -1.92
CA ILE A 124 0.48 -0.06 -3.34
C ILE A 124 0.91 1.40 -3.48
N ARG A 125 1.55 1.74 -4.60
CA ARG A 125 1.95 3.13 -4.83
C ARG A 125 0.71 3.91 -5.21
N ASP A 126 0.42 4.97 -4.45
CA ASP A 126 -0.59 5.93 -4.87
C ASP A 126 -0.13 6.53 -6.21
N GLY A 127 -0.97 6.44 -7.25
CA GLY A 127 -0.75 7.07 -8.56
C GLY A 127 -0.81 8.60 -8.49
N ASP A 128 -1.31 9.27 -9.54
CA ASP A 128 -1.40 10.74 -9.62
C ASP A 128 -2.39 11.40 -8.60
N GLY A 129 -2.90 10.63 -7.64
CA GLY A 129 -3.78 11.10 -6.57
C GLY A 129 -3.03 11.74 -5.40
N PRO A 130 -3.72 12.48 -4.53
CA PRO A 130 -3.13 12.95 -3.28
C PRO A 130 -2.68 11.76 -2.42
N PRO A 131 -1.55 11.86 -1.70
CA PRO A 131 -1.02 10.75 -0.91
C PRO A 131 -2.02 10.30 0.14
N ALA A 132 -2.32 9.01 0.15
CA ALA A 132 -3.19 8.41 1.15
C ALA A 132 -2.47 8.34 2.50
N PRO A 133 -3.21 8.39 3.63
CA PRO A 133 -2.59 8.25 4.95
C PRO A 133 -1.83 6.93 5.06
N ARG A 134 -0.60 7.02 5.58
CA ARG A 134 0.18 5.87 6.05
C ARG A 134 -0.38 5.50 7.43
N LEU A 135 -0.87 4.28 7.65
CA LEU A 135 -1.62 3.87 8.84
C LEU A 135 -1.03 2.65 9.56
N LEU A 136 -0.10 1.93 8.93
CA LEU A 136 0.55 0.72 9.48
C LEU A 136 1.94 1.04 10.07
N GLY A 137 2.05 2.10 10.87
CA GLY A 137 3.31 2.51 11.47
C GLY A 137 3.70 1.73 12.71
N VAL A 138 4.97 1.41 12.85
CA VAL A 138 5.53 0.74 14.04
C VAL A 138 6.88 1.34 14.40
N ARG A 139 7.21 1.34 15.70
CA ARG A 139 8.57 1.68 16.15
C ARG A 139 9.51 0.52 15.82
N PRO A 140 10.62 0.72 15.09
CA PRO A 140 11.54 -0.37 14.75
C PRO A 140 12.08 -1.08 15.98
N GLU A 141 12.40 -0.30 17.02
CA GLU A 141 12.99 -0.80 18.25
C GLU A 141 12.08 -1.82 18.96
N GLY A 142 12.59 -3.04 19.07
CA GLY A 142 11.94 -4.16 19.73
C GLY A 142 10.68 -4.69 19.03
N PHE A 143 10.28 -4.17 17.87
CA PHE A 143 9.06 -4.61 17.18
C PHE A 143 9.12 -6.09 16.80
N ILE A 144 10.23 -6.52 16.18
CA ILE A 144 10.44 -7.94 15.85
C ILE A 144 10.37 -8.81 17.09
N ALA A 145 11.01 -8.42 18.19
CA ALA A 145 10.96 -9.18 19.44
C ALA A 145 9.52 -9.31 19.99
N ARG A 146 8.69 -8.26 19.88
CA ARG A 146 7.27 -8.31 20.29
C ARG A 146 6.45 -9.23 19.38
N VAL A 147 6.67 -9.17 18.06
CA VAL A 147 6.02 -10.07 17.10
C VAL A 147 6.42 -11.50 17.39
N THR A 148 7.71 -11.78 17.58
CA THR A 148 8.23 -13.11 17.94
C THR A 148 7.65 -13.62 19.26
N GLY A 149 7.59 -12.77 20.29
CA GLY A 149 6.97 -13.11 21.57
C GLY A 149 5.50 -13.49 21.44
N ARG A 150 4.76 -12.89 20.48
CA ARG A 150 3.39 -13.28 20.18
C ARG A 150 3.31 -14.52 19.31
N ALA A 151 4.14 -14.63 18.27
CA ALA A 151 4.18 -15.75 17.34
C ALA A 151 4.50 -17.09 18.05
N VAL A 152 5.39 -17.06 19.05
CA VAL A 152 5.68 -18.22 19.91
C VAL A 152 4.45 -18.68 20.68
N LYS A 153 3.61 -17.77 21.19
CA LYS A 153 2.33 -18.14 21.85
C LYS A 153 1.37 -18.81 20.89
N GLU A 154 1.44 -18.42 19.62
CA GLU A 154 0.69 -19.04 18.53
C GLU A 154 1.37 -20.30 17.98
N LYS A 155 2.50 -20.78 18.53
CA LYS A 155 3.29 -21.94 18.04
C LYS A 155 3.93 -21.76 16.65
N ILE A 156 4.18 -20.52 16.25
CA ILE A 156 4.85 -20.16 14.99
C ILE A 156 6.20 -19.51 15.35
N PRO A 157 7.22 -20.29 15.76
CA PRO A 157 8.50 -19.73 16.14
C PRO A 157 9.19 -19.02 14.96
N GLU A 158 10.11 -18.14 15.31
CA GLU A 158 10.92 -17.38 14.38
C GLU A 158 11.94 -18.29 13.66
N ARG A 159 12.16 -18.07 12.36
CA ARG A 159 13.10 -18.87 11.55
C ARG A 159 14.15 -18.02 10.82
N TYR A 160 13.79 -16.81 10.39
CA TYR A 160 14.69 -15.90 9.70
C TYR A 160 14.57 -14.51 10.31
N THR A 161 15.65 -14.02 10.93
CA THR A 161 15.72 -12.68 11.50
C THR A 161 16.63 -11.78 10.69
N GLY A 162 16.11 -10.61 10.33
CA GLY A 162 16.96 -9.44 10.28
C GLY A 162 17.38 -9.03 11.68
N GLU A 163 18.63 -8.59 11.83
CA GLU A 163 19.08 -7.93 13.07
C GLU A 163 18.30 -6.63 13.32
N GLU A 164 17.75 -6.04 12.26
CA GLU A 164 16.99 -4.80 12.26
C GLU A 164 15.69 -4.96 11.47
N PHE A 165 14.63 -4.25 11.91
CA PHE A 165 13.44 -4.08 11.10
C PHE A 165 13.73 -2.99 10.05
N SER A 166 14.10 -3.39 8.83
CA SER A 166 14.57 -2.49 7.78
C SER A 166 13.99 -2.89 6.41
N PRO A 167 13.74 -1.96 5.47
CA PRO A 167 13.33 -2.30 4.09
C PRO A 167 14.30 -3.22 3.35
N LEU A 168 15.54 -3.33 3.83
CA LEU A 168 16.57 -4.20 3.26
C LEU A 168 16.50 -5.64 3.81
N THR A 169 15.63 -5.89 4.79
CA THR A 169 15.57 -7.19 5.46
C THR A 169 14.15 -7.70 5.59
N VAL A 170 14.02 -9.00 5.36
CA VAL A 170 12.75 -9.71 5.42
C VAL A 170 12.77 -10.62 6.63
N THR A 171 11.87 -10.37 7.57
CA THR A 171 11.74 -11.21 8.78
C THR A 171 10.60 -12.20 8.60
N GLY A 172 10.82 -13.45 9.00
CA GLY A 172 9.87 -14.54 8.79
C GLY A 172 9.77 -15.54 9.94
N TRP A 173 8.54 -16.01 10.16
CA TRP A 173 8.16 -17.01 11.15
C TRP A 173 7.53 -18.20 10.46
N HIS A 174 7.75 -19.39 11.01
CA HIS A 174 7.23 -20.64 10.44
C HIS A 174 6.97 -21.65 11.55
N GLU A 175 5.84 -22.34 11.46
CA GLU A 175 5.60 -23.53 12.27
C GLU A 175 6.71 -24.58 12.01
N PRO A 176 7.10 -25.37 13.00
CA PRO A 176 7.95 -26.53 12.76
C PRO A 176 7.28 -27.44 11.72
N GLU A 177 8.07 -28.06 10.85
CA GLU A 177 7.56 -29.06 9.91
C GLU A 177 6.88 -30.18 10.71
N THR A 178 5.57 -30.34 10.55
CA THR A 178 4.85 -31.48 11.09
C THR A 178 5.23 -32.68 10.24
N GLY A 179 6.27 -33.40 10.68
CA GLY A 179 6.77 -34.57 9.99
C GLY A 179 5.65 -35.57 9.69
N HIS A 180 5.36 -35.75 8.42
CA HIS A 180 5.12 -37.07 7.86
C HIS A 180 6.24 -37.28 6.84
N ASP A 181 6.93 -38.42 6.92
CA ASP A 181 8.08 -38.78 6.09
C ASP A 181 7.76 -38.91 4.58
N SER A 182 6.67 -38.32 4.08
CA SER A 182 6.27 -38.31 2.67
C SER A 182 5.04 -37.40 2.37
N GLY A 183 5.12 -36.07 2.52
CA GLY A 183 4.07 -35.18 1.95
C GLY A 183 4.07 -33.70 2.36
N PRO A 184 3.37 -32.81 1.61
CA PRO A 184 3.59 -31.36 1.59
C PRO A 184 2.67 -30.58 2.53
N GLU A 185 2.58 -30.94 3.81
CA GLU A 185 1.93 -30.03 4.77
C GLU A 185 2.97 -29.06 5.33
N ARG A 186 3.28 -28.02 4.53
CA ARG A 186 4.01 -26.86 5.05
C ARG A 186 3.09 -26.14 6.04
N GLY A 187 3.53 -26.05 7.29
CA GLY A 187 2.81 -25.33 8.34
C GLY A 187 2.63 -23.84 8.03
N VAL A 188 2.00 -23.13 8.96
CA VAL A 188 1.79 -21.69 8.84
C VAL A 188 3.13 -20.97 8.77
N SER A 189 3.30 -20.11 7.77
CA SER A 189 4.42 -19.17 7.65
C SER A 189 3.89 -17.75 7.50
N PHE A 190 4.59 -16.78 8.08
CA PHE A 190 4.35 -15.38 7.75
C PHE A 190 5.62 -14.55 7.71
N THR A 191 5.54 -13.43 7.00
CA THR A 191 6.61 -12.48 6.75
C THR A 191 6.11 -11.07 6.92
N ILE A 192 6.96 -10.21 7.48
CA ILE A 192 6.73 -8.77 7.61
C ILE A 192 7.94 -8.06 7.00
N MET A 193 7.70 -7.07 6.15
CA MET A 193 8.74 -6.22 5.57
C MET A 193 8.30 -4.75 5.61
N PRO A 194 9.17 -3.84 6.06
CA PRO A 194 8.92 -2.40 5.93
C PRO A 194 8.87 -1.97 4.47
N THR A 195 7.95 -1.08 4.12
CA THR A 195 7.84 -0.54 2.75
C THR A 195 8.24 0.92 2.63
N ASP A 196 8.29 1.64 3.75
CA ASP A 196 8.57 3.07 3.79
C ASP A 196 9.02 3.49 5.21
N HIS A 197 9.63 4.67 5.33
CA HIS A 197 10.09 5.26 6.59
C HIS A 197 9.55 6.69 6.79
N ASN A 198 9.58 7.16 8.04
CA ASN A 198 9.42 8.57 8.36
C ASN A 198 10.78 9.30 8.29
N GLU A 199 10.77 10.63 8.11
CA GLU A 199 11.99 11.45 7.95
C GLU A 199 12.96 11.33 9.15
N ASP A 200 12.45 11.01 10.34
CA ASP A 200 13.26 10.86 11.56
C ASP A 200 13.64 9.40 11.87
N ASP A 201 13.42 8.44 10.95
CA ASP A 201 13.64 6.99 11.10
C ASP A 201 12.97 6.30 12.31
N SER A 202 12.18 7.03 13.09
CA SER A 202 11.59 6.56 14.34
C SER A 202 10.38 5.64 14.17
N ILE A 203 9.75 5.68 13.00
CA ILE A 203 8.56 4.89 12.66
C ILE A 203 8.68 4.37 11.24
N LEU A 204 8.53 3.05 11.08
CA LEU A 204 8.51 2.36 9.79
C LEU A 204 7.10 1.90 9.43
N GLU A 205 6.78 1.92 8.14
CA GLU A 205 5.53 1.36 7.62
C GLU A 205 5.68 -0.15 7.44
N ALA A 206 4.95 -0.95 8.23
CA ALA A 206 4.83 -2.41 8.06
C ALA A 206 3.89 -2.75 6.90
N GLY A 207 4.29 -2.36 5.69
CA GLY A 207 3.43 -2.33 4.52
C GLY A 207 3.43 -3.59 3.66
N LEU A 208 4.30 -4.56 3.92
CA LEU A 208 4.18 -5.89 3.32
C LEU A 208 4.04 -6.93 4.42
N LEU A 209 2.87 -7.55 4.45
CA LEU A 209 2.51 -8.65 5.36
C LEU A 209 2.05 -9.81 4.49
N VAL A 210 2.72 -10.95 4.59
CA VAL A 210 2.36 -12.15 3.82
C VAL A 210 2.23 -13.31 4.79
N MET A 211 1.11 -14.02 4.74
CA MET A 211 0.89 -15.24 5.50
C MET A 211 0.34 -16.34 4.60
N SER A 212 0.80 -17.56 4.83
CA SER A 212 0.33 -18.74 4.11
C SER A 212 0.32 -19.96 5.02
N GLY A 213 -0.58 -20.90 4.77
CA GLY A 213 -0.69 -22.14 5.53
C GLY A 213 -1.39 -23.23 4.72
N PRO A 214 -1.52 -24.44 5.28
CA PRO A 214 -2.15 -25.56 4.59
C PRO A 214 -3.64 -25.29 4.31
N LEU A 215 -4.22 -26.07 3.39
CA LEU A 215 -5.67 -26.16 3.31
C LEU A 215 -6.22 -26.76 4.61
N LEU A 216 -7.42 -26.32 5.00
CA LEU A 216 -8.13 -26.99 6.06
C LEU A 216 -8.73 -28.28 5.50
N PRO A 217 -8.75 -29.38 6.27
CA PRO A 217 -9.42 -30.60 5.86
C PRO A 217 -10.88 -30.27 5.51
N ASP A 218 -11.36 -30.84 4.41
CA ASP A 218 -12.77 -30.76 4.05
C ASP A 218 -13.55 -31.46 5.15
N ILE A 219 -14.18 -30.67 6.03
CA ILE A 219 -15.06 -31.20 7.07
C ILE A 219 -16.34 -31.54 6.31
N GLY A 220 -16.33 -32.69 5.64
CA GLY A 220 -17.42 -33.12 4.76
C GLY A 220 -18.77 -32.93 5.44
N GLU A 221 -19.78 -32.59 4.64
CA GLU A 221 -21.20 -32.34 4.99
C GLU A 221 -21.83 -33.40 5.92
N GLY A 222 -21.39 -33.48 7.16
CA GLY A 222 -21.71 -34.53 8.12
C GLY A 222 -21.77 -34.03 9.56
N ALA A 223 -21.71 -32.72 9.78
CA ALA A 223 -21.91 -32.10 11.08
C ALA A 223 -23.00 -31.01 11.01
N ARG A 224 -24.23 -31.48 10.76
CA ARG A 224 -25.53 -30.92 11.20
C ARG A 224 -25.89 -29.48 10.80
#